data_AF-A0A927KY85-F1
#
_entry.id   AF-A0A927KY85-F1
#
_cell.length_a   1.000
_cell.length_b   1.000
_cell.length_c   1.000
_cell.angle_alpha   90.00
_cell.angle_beta   90.00
_cell.angle_gamma   90.00
#
_symmetry.space_group_name_H-M   'P 1'
#
loop_
_entity.id
_entity.type
_entity.pdbx_description
1 polymer ?
#
loop_
_entity_poly.entity_id
_entity_poly.type
_entity_poly.pdbx_seq_one_letter_code
_entity_poly.pdbx_strand_id
1 'polypeptide(L)'
;MNRETRFLISRKPFAIDLTTVTGSQHPRGDRHAFSGTANAVWFRRQNGVTRACLGTLKLWSHYLPEPLDLDDPHAILSADLDGRYGGDCHGRWDGERYWGAQKPFEIDLHLTLLEPMLATYPAIPDGYDGWWTFQPVS
;
A
#
# COMPACT_ATOMS: atom_id res chain seq x y z
N MET A 1 -6.38 -12.50 -30.13
CA MET A 1 -5.77 -11.22 -29.76
C MET A 1 -6.16 -10.90 -28.32
N ASN A 2 -5.37 -11.36 -27.34
CA ASN A 2 -5.45 -10.89 -25.95
C ASN A 2 -4.10 -10.26 -25.61
N ARG A 3 -3.94 -9.00 -26.03
CA ARG A 3 -2.81 -8.14 -25.65
C ARG A 3 -3.17 -7.57 -24.27
N GLU A 4 -2.96 -8.35 -23.22
CA GLU A 4 -3.00 -7.87 -21.84
C GLU A 4 -1.74 -7.03 -21.60
N THR A 5 -1.78 -5.75 -21.95
CA THR A 5 -0.66 -4.81 -21.74
C THR A 5 -0.66 -4.25 -20.32
N ARG A 6 -0.55 -5.20 -19.36
CA ARG A 6 0.04 -5.18 -18.01
C ARG A 6 -0.62 -4.38 -16.87
N PHE A 7 -1.12 -5.13 -15.87
CA PHE A 7 -1.02 -4.88 -14.42
C PHE A 7 -1.22 -6.22 -13.68
N LEU A 8 -0.22 -6.73 -12.95
CA LEU A 8 -0.33 -8.02 -12.23
C LEU A 8 0.42 -7.95 -10.89
N ILE A 9 -0.31 -7.60 -9.82
CA ILE A 9 -0.66 -8.48 -8.69
C ILE A 9 -1.71 -7.74 -7.83
N SER A 10 -2.98 -8.10 -8.08
CA SER A 10 -4.20 -7.63 -7.42
C SER A 10 -4.49 -6.13 -7.51
N ARG A 11 -5.63 -5.78 -8.13
CA ARG A 11 -6.25 -4.44 -8.11
C ARG A 11 -6.72 -4.04 -6.70
N LYS A 12 -5.90 -4.25 -5.66
CA LYS A 12 -6.26 -3.94 -4.29
C LYS A 12 -6.07 -2.44 -4.10
N PRO A 13 -7.15 -1.70 -3.82
CA PRO A 13 -7.00 -0.31 -3.48
C PRO A 13 -6.35 -0.26 -2.08
N PHE A 14 -5.29 0.54 -1.96
CA PHE A 14 -4.62 0.80 -0.69
C PHE A 14 -4.99 2.20 -0.22
N ALA A 15 -5.14 2.36 1.09
CA ALA A 15 -5.04 3.66 1.72
C ALA A 15 -3.69 3.73 2.45
N ILE A 16 -3.01 4.86 2.36
CA ILE A 16 -1.61 5.05 2.73
C ILE A 16 -1.54 6.14 3.79
N ASP A 17 -0.76 5.91 4.84
CA ASP A 17 -0.38 6.96 5.76
C ASP A 17 0.74 7.78 5.10
N LEU A 18 0.39 8.96 4.58
CA LEU A 18 1.31 9.82 3.84
C LEU A 18 2.52 10.26 4.68
N THR A 19 2.38 10.32 6.00
CA THR A 19 3.47 10.71 6.91
C THR A 19 4.57 9.65 7.00
N THR A 20 4.29 8.44 6.53
CA THR A 20 5.21 7.29 6.55
C THR A 20 5.84 7.01 5.19
N VAL A 21 5.52 7.82 4.17
CA VAL A 21 6.14 7.71 2.85
C VAL A 21 7.59 8.16 2.97
N THR A 22 8.49 7.24 2.66
CA THR A 22 9.94 7.46 2.70
C THR A 22 10.58 6.80 1.51
N GLY A 23 11.69 7.34 1.01
CA GLY A 23 12.48 6.67 0.00
C GLY A 23 13.80 7.34 -0.28
N SER A 24 14.54 6.71 -1.18
CA SER A 24 15.79 7.22 -1.71
C SER A 24 15.81 6.97 -3.21
N GLN A 25 16.51 7.84 -3.94
CA GLN A 25 16.72 7.69 -5.36
C GLN A 25 18.19 7.87 -5.73
N HIS A 26 18.59 7.24 -6.83
CA HIS A 26 19.92 7.41 -7.39
C HIS A 26 19.88 7.35 -8.92
N PRO A 27 20.80 8.06 -9.60
CA PRO A 27 20.95 7.95 -11.06
C PRO A 27 21.28 6.51 -11.48
N ARG A 28 20.76 6.11 -12.64
CA ARG A 28 20.99 4.81 -13.28
C ARG A 28 21.04 5.00 -14.81
N GLY A 29 22.21 5.40 -15.32
CA GLY A 29 22.36 5.74 -16.74
C GLY A 29 21.60 7.02 -17.07
N ASP A 30 20.72 6.96 -18.08
CA ASP A 30 19.78 8.03 -18.47
C ASP A 30 18.49 8.04 -17.61
N ARG A 31 18.40 7.15 -16.61
CA ARG A 31 17.22 6.95 -15.77
C ARG A 31 17.52 7.14 -14.30
N HIS A 32 16.48 7.03 -13.49
CA HIS A 32 16.56 7.07 -12.03
C HIS A 32 15.95 5.80 -11.45
N ALA A 33 16.60 5.29 -10.41
CA ALA A 33 16.05 4.22 -9.59
C ALA A 33 15.56 4.81 -8.27
N PHE A 34 14.41 4.36 -7.82
CA PHE A 34 13.79 4.73 -6.55
C PHE A 34 13.51 3.48 -5.71
N SER A 35 13.69 3.59 -4.40
CA SER A 35 13.32 2.58 -3.43
C SER A 35 12.82 3.25 -2.15
N GLY A 36 11.68 2.81 -1.66
CA GLY A 36 10.97 3.41 -0.54
C GLY A 36 9.94 2.49 0.07
N THR A 37 9.25 3.01 1.08
CA THR A 37 8.20 2.31 1.81
C THR A 37 7.11 3.27 2.26
N ALA A 38 5.92 2.74 2.54
CA ALA A 38 4.85 3.46 3.22
C ALA A 38 3.98 2.50 4.03
N ASN A 39 3.48 2.92 5.18
CA ASN A 39 2.45 2.17 5.89
C ASN A 39 1.12 2.32 5.16
N ALA A 40 0.38 1.21 5.09
CA ALA A 40 -0.88 1.17 4.37
C ALA A 40 -1.88 0.23 5.01
N VAL A 41 -3.14 0.47 4.68
CA VAL A 41 -4.26 -0.42 4.95
C VAL A 41 -4.98 -0.80 3.67
N TRP A 42 -5.57 -1.97 3.65
CA TRP A 42 -6.37 -2.45 2.51
C TRP A 42 -7.39 -3.48 2.95
N PHE A 43 -8.42 -3.66 2.12
CA PHE A 43 -9.34 -4.77 2.28
C PHE A 43 -8.91 -5.96 1.42
N ARG A 44 -9.04 -7.16 1.98
CA ARG A 44 -8.85 -8.42 1.25
C ARG A 44 -10.10 -9.27 1.41
N ARG A 45 -10.63 -9.77 0.29
CA ARG A 45 -11.67 -10.80 0.29
C ARG A 45 -11.08 -12.17 0.02
N GLN A 46 -11.41 -13.15 0.86
CA GLN A 46 -11.04 -14.55 0.63
C GLN A 46 -12.13 -15.45 1.20
N ASN A 47 -12.58 -16.44 0.41
CA ASN A 47 -13.60 -17.41 0.82
C ASN A 47 -14.88 -16.73 1.36
N GLY A 48 -15.34 -15.65 0.69
CA GLY A 48 -16.52 -14.90 1.10
C GLY A 48 -16.29 -13.87 2.21
N VAL A 49 -15.22 -13.99 3.00
CA VAL A 49 -14.92 -13.12 4.15
C VAL A 49 -14.12 -11.89 3.72
N THR A 50 -14.60 -10.71 4.08
CA THR A 50 -13.87 -9.44 3.97
C THR A 50 -12.99 -9.27 5.21
N ARG A 51 -11.74 -8.91 4.99
CA ARG A 51 -10.76 -8.69 6.05
C ARG A 51 -10.15 -7.31 5.90
N ALA A 52 -10.03 -6.58 6.99
CA ALA A 52 -9.18 -5.41 7.06
C ALA A 52 -7.74 -5.86 7.30
N CYS A 53 -6.79 -5.27 6.59
CA CYS A 53 -5.37 -5.57 6.71
C CYS A 53 -4.59 -4.28 6.85
N LEU A 54 -3.51 -4.34 7.62
CA LEU A 54 -2.50 -3.29 7.68
C LEU A 54 -1.13 -3.88 7.40
N GLY A 55 -0.24 -3.03 6.90
CA GLY A 55 1.09 -3.45 6.52
C GLY A 55 1.97 -2.32 6.01
N THR A 56 3.09 -2.71 5.43
CA THR A 56 4.02 -1.79 4.77
C THR A 56 4.12 -2.11 3.29
N LEU A 57 3.85 -1.13 2.44
CA LEU A 57 4.11 -1.20 1.00
C LEU A 57 5.59 -0.99 0.72
N LYS A 58 6.12 -1.75 -0.25
CA LYS A 58 7.40 -1.45 -0.89
C LYS A 58 7.11 -0.61 -2.13
N LEU A 59 7.79 0.52 -2.23
CA LEU A 59 7.68 1.47 -3.32
C LEU A 59 8.99 1.42 -4.09
N TRP A 60 9.01 0.93 -5.32
CA TRP A 60 10.26 0.86 -6.06
C TRP A 60 10.08 1.09 -7.54
N SER A 61 11.07 1.68 -8.20
CA SER A 61 11.12 1.71 -9.65
C SER A 61 12.58 1.68 -10.09
N HIS A 62 12.84 1.02 -11.20
CA HIS A 62 14.19 0.88 -11.74
C HIS A 62 14.48 1.85 -12.90
N TYR A 63 13.45 2.50 -13.46
CA TYR A 63 13.52 3.13 -14.77
C TYR A 63 12.71 4.43 -14.84
N LEU A 64 12.70 5.22 -13.78
CA LEU A 64 12.04 6.53 -13.80
C LEU A 64 12.75 7.46 -14.80
N PRO A 65 12.00 8.18 -15.66
CA PRO A 65 12.60 9.12 -16.62
C PRO A 65 13.21 10.33 -15.90
N GLU A 66 12.58 10.79 -14.83
CA GLU A 66 12.95 11.98 -14.07
C GLU A 66 13.08 11.62 -12.58
N PRO A 67 13.92 12.36 -11.82
CA PRO A 67 13.96 12.23 -10.38
C PRO A 67 12.61 12.66 -9.78
N LEU A 68 12.22 12.02 -8.68
CA LEU A 68 11.03 12.39 -7.91
C LEU A 68 11.36 13.55 -6.97
N ASP A 69 10.34 14.37 -6.71
CA ASP A 69 10.33 15.24 -5.54
C ASP A 69 10.13 14.36 -4.30
N LEU A 70 11.14 14.29 -3.44
CA LEU A 70 11.11 13.45 -2.25
C LEU A 70 10.46 14.14 -1.05
N ASP A 71 10.20 15.44 -1.13
CA ASP A 71 9.53 16.22 -0.08
C ASP A 71 8.00 16.19 -0.21
N ASP A 72 7.47 15.69 -1.34
CA ASP A 72 6.05 15.48 -1.59
C ASP A 72 5.68 13.98 -1.68
N PRO A 73 5.05 13.42 -0.63
CA PRO A 73 4.52 12.06 -0.66
C PRO A 73 3.61 11.75 -1.85
N HIS A 74 2.82 12.73 -2.33
CA HIS A 74 1.94 12.53 -3.49
C HIS A 74 2.75 12.37 -4.77
N ALA A 75 3.79 13.18 -4.99
CA ALA A 75 4.70 13.05 -6.13
C ALA A 75 5.35 11.66 -6.19
N ILE A 76 5.76 11.11 -5.03
CA ILE A 76 6.27 9.75 -4.93
C ILE A 76 5.21 8.73 -5.34
N LEU A 77 4.02 8.80 -4.74
CA LEU A 77 2.95 7.81 -4.94
C LEU A 77 2.31 7.86 -6.34
N SER A 78 2.38 9.00 -7.02
CA SER A 78 1.91 9.17 -8.41
C SER A 78 2.91 8.70 -9.47
N ALA A 79 4.14 8.34 -9.09
CA ALA A 79 5.13 7.84 -10.04
C ALA A 79 4.85 6.40 -10.51
N ASP A 80 5.48 5.99 -11.61
CA ASP A 80 5.44 4.60 -12.12
C ASP A 80 6.26 3.66 -11.22
N LEU A 81 5.69 3.43 -10.04
CA LEU A 81 6.22 2.58 -8.99
C LEU A 81 5.65 1.17 -9.12
N ASP A 82 6.54 0.23 -8.93
CA ASP A 82 6.27 -1.17 -8.92
C ASP A 82 5.81 -1.62 -7.52
N GLY A 83 4.51 -1.86 -7.38
CA GLY A 83 3.91 -2.45 -6.18
C GLY A 83 3.76 -3.98 -6.26
N ARG A 84 4.34 -4.67 -7.26
CA ARG A 84 4.01 -6.08 -7.60
C ARG A 84 4.24 -7.07 -6.46
N TYR A 85 5.10 -6.76 -5.49
CA TYR A 85 5.35 -7.64 -4.36
C TYR A 85 4.30 -7.57 -3.26
N GLY A 86 3.35 -6.62 -3.31
CA GLY A 86 2.33 -6.45 -2.29
C GLY A 86 2.94 -6.03 -0.95
N GLY A 87 2.18 -5.32 -0.12
CA GLY A 87 2.67 -4.95 1.19
C GLY A 87 2.92 -6.15 2.10
N ASP A 88 3.92 -6.03 2.95
CA ASP A 88 4.13 -6.94 4.09
C ASP A 88 2.93 -6.79 5.03
N CYS A 89 2.09 -7.82 5.12
CA CYS A 89 0.90 -7.81 5.98
C CYS A 89 1.28 -8.10 7.43
N HIS A 90 1.24 -7.07 8.27
CA HIS A 90 1.62 -7.17 9.69
C HIS A 90 0.44 -7.59 10.58
N GLY A 91 -0.79 -7.30 10.14
CA GLY A 91 -2.00 -7.58 10.88
C GLY A 91 -3.22 -7.69 9.97
N ARG A 92 -4.13 -8.59 10.32
CA ARG A 92 -5.46 -8.67 9.72
C ARG A 92 -6.53 -8.97 10.76
N TRP A 93 -7.70 -8.37 10.53
CA TRP A 93 -8.92 -8.59 11.28
C TRP A 93 -10.02 -9.06 10.33
N ASP A 94 -10.72 -10.13 10.69
CA ASP A 94 -11.82 -10.69 9.88
C ASP A 94 -13.22 -10.50 10.50
N GLY A 95 -13.31 -9.77 11.61
CA GLY A 95 -14.55 -9.57 12.37
C GLY A 95 -14.68 -10.49 13.59
N GLU A 96 -13.86 -11.54 13.68
CA GLU A 96 -13.85 -12.48 14.81
C GLU A 96 -12.44 -12.75 15.33
N ARG A 97 -11.46 -12.84 14.44
CA ARG A 97 -10.10 -13.30 14.74
C ARG A 97 -9.07 -12.35 14.19
N TYR A 98 -8.08 -12.09 15.04
CA TYR A 98 -6.87 -11.39 14.67
C TYR A 98 -5.80 -12.38 14.20
N TRP A 99 -5.04 -11.98 13.19
CA TRP A 99 -3.80 -12.66 12.79
C TRP A 99 -2.73 -11.62 12.50
N GLY A 100 -1.49 -11.86 12.94
CA GLY A 100 -0.38 -10.92 12.73
C GLY A 100 0.60 -10.96 13.89
N ALA A 101 0.97 -9.77 14.38
CA ALA A 101 1.78 -9.57 15.59
C ALA A 101 1.40 -10.51 16.75
N GLN A 102 2.38 -10.94 17.53
CA GLN A 102 2.17 -11.84 18.67
C GLN A 102 2.31 -11.11 20.02
N LYS A 103 2.82 -9.88 20.03
CA LYS A 103 2.94 -9.08 21.25
C LYS A 103 1.58 -8.45 21.57
N PRO A 104 1.02 -8.61 22.79
CA PRO A 104 -0.30 -8.10 23.13
C PRO A 104 -0.51 -6.62 22.80
N PHE A 105 0.46 -5.76 23.15
CA PHE A 105 0.39 -4.33 22.86
C PHE A 105 0.33 -4.01 21.35
N GLU A 106 1.05 -4.76 20.50
CA GLU A 106 0.98 -4.55 19.05
C GLU A 106 -0.36 -5.03 18.48
N ILE A 107 -0.93 -6.09 19.05
CA ILE A 107 -2.27 -6.58 18.70
C ILE A 107 -3.32 -5.52 19.03
N ASP A 108 -3.29 -4.99 20.26
CA ASP A 108 -4.22 -3.96 20.72
C ASP A 108 -4.14 -2.73 19.80
N LEU A 109 -2.92 -2.26 19.49
CA LEU A 109 -2.71 -1.14 18.57
C LEU A 109 -3.29 -1.44 17.17
N HIS A 110 -3.04 -2.63 16.62
CA HIS A 110 -3.60 -2.99 15.33
C HIS A 110 -5.13 -3.04 15.35
N LEU A 111 -5.75 -3.57 16.40
CA LEU A 111 -7.20 -3.68 16.51
C LEU A 111 -7.88 -2.31 16.65
N THR A 112 -7.25 -1.33 17.29
CA THR A 112 -7.78 0.06 17.35
C THR A 112 -8.00 0.67 15.95
N LEU A 113 -7.23 0.22 14.95
CA LEU A 113 -7.37 0.62 13.56
C LEU A 113 -8.27 -0.32 12.75
N LEU A 114 -8.04 -1.63 12.84
CA LEU A 114 -8.65 -2.60 11.93
C LEU A 114 -10.12 -2.89 12.23
N GLU A 115 -10.53 -2.87 13.50
CA GLU A 115 -11.92 -3.09 13.89
C GLU A 115 -12.86 -2.02 13.34
N PRO A 116 -12.64 -0.70 13.60
CA PRO A 116 -13.49 0.34 13.05
C PRO A 116 -13.42 0.36 11.52
N MET A 117 -12.22 0.20 10.93
CA MET A 117 -12.06 0.14 9.47
C MET A 117 -12.94 -0.94 8.83
N LEU A 118 -13.00 -2.14 9.41
CA LEU A 118 -13.86 -3.21 8.89
C LEU A 118 -15.35 -2.91 9.11
N ALA A 119 -15.71 -2.36 10.28
CA ALA A 119 -17.08 -2.01 10.62
C ALA A 119 -17.65 -0.91 9.71
N THR A 120 -16.81 0.01 9.25
CA THR A 120 -17.19 1.12 8.37
C THR A 120 -16.86 0.87 6.90
N TYR A 121 -16.56 -0.38 6.50
CA TYR A 121 -16.24 -0.71 5.11
C TYR A 121 -17.28 -0.14 4.12
N PRO A 122 -16.88 0.54 3.03
CA PRO A 122 -15.51 0.77 2.53
C PRO A 122 -14.96 2.17 2.84
N ALA A 123 -15.19 2.73 4.02
CA ALA A 123 -14.58 4.01 4.41
C ALA A 123 -13.07 3.88 4.61
N ILE A 124 -12.34 4.97 4.35
CA ILE A 124 -10.91 5.10 4.61
C ILE A 124 -10.73 5.55 6.07
N PRO A 125 -9.83 4.94 6.86
CA PRO A 125 -9.57 5.37 8.23
C PRO A 125 -8.97 6.78 8.29
N ASP A 126 -9.21 7.49 9.39
CA ASP A 126 -8.60 8.80 9.63
C ASP A 126 -7.07 8.73 9.58
N GLY A 127 -6.44 9.76 8.99
CA GLY A 127 -4.99 9.82 8.81
C GLY A 127 -4.46 9.01 7.63
N TYR A 128 -5.30 8.23 6.95
CA TYR A 128 -4.95 7.56 5.71
C TYR A 128 -5.51 8.31 4.50
N ASP A 129 -4.72 8.35 3.44
CA ASP A 129 -5.11 8.88 2.14
C ASP A 129 -5.29 7.72 1.15
N GLY A 130 -6.36 7.70 0.39
CA GLY A 130 -6.69 6.60 -0.52
C GLY A 130 -7.93 6.91 -1.36
N TRP A 131 -8.38 6.05 -2.27
CA TRP A 131 -7.96 4.72 -2.68
C TRP A 131 -6.91 4.82 -3.79
N TRP A 132 -5.63 4.82 -3.42
CA TRP A 132 -4.55 4.85 -4.39
C TRP A 132 -4.67 3.63 -5.29
N THR A 133 -5.13 3.89 -6.50
CA THR A 133 -5.05 2.96 -7.60
C THR A 133 -3.83 3.40 -8.38
N PHE A 134 -2.88 2.49 -8.56
CA PHE A 134 -1.87 2.65 -9.60
C PHE A 134 -2.63 2.55 -10.93
N GLN A 135 -3.24 3.65 -11.37
CA GLN A 135 -3.97 3.72 -12.63
C GLN A 135 -2.96 3.58 -13.76
N PRO A 136 -3.21 2.75 -14.78
CA PRO A 136 -2.41 2.80 -15.99
C PRO A 136 -2.58 4.18 -16.63
N VAL A 137 -1.46 4.81 -16.97
CA VAL A 137 -1.40 6.06 -17.74
C VAL A 137 -2.19 5.86 -19.03
N SER A 138 -3.10 6.80 -19.33
CA SER A 138 -3.97 6.80 -20.52
C SER A 138 -3.22 6.95 -21.83
#